data_AF-A0A0N0AHD3-F1
#
_entry.id   AF-A0A0N0AHD3-F1
#
_cell.length_a   1.000
_cell.length_b   1.000
_cell.length_c   1.000
_cell.angle_alpha   90.00
_cell.angle_beta   90.00
_cell.angle_gamma   90.00
#
_symmetry.space_group_name_H-M   'P 1'
#
loop_
_entity.id
_entity.type
_entity.pdbx_description
1 polymer ?
#
loop_
_entity_poly.entity_id
_entity_poly.type
_entity_poly.pdbx_seq_one_letter_code
_entity_poly.pdbx_strand_id
1 'polypeptide(L)'
;MRDRLLRAAYDSRCDCLVVDMSGLEFFDASGVRALVSVARILWAQERHTVLAEPSPIAERVLTALDMGRVFEIYPLLEMALTHTSGLRVDSEPIANNPVP
;
A
#
# COMPACT_ATOMS: atom_id res chain seq x y z
N MET A 1 -9.42 2.93 7.69
CA MET A 1 -8.43 2.45 6.69
C MET A 1 -8.41 3.36 5.45
N ARG A 2 -9.46 3.34 4.62
CA ARG A 2 -9.53 4.06 3.32
C ARG A 2 -9.06 5.53 3.39
N ASP A 3 -9.67 6.33 4.26
CA ASP A 3 -9.39 7.77 4.30
C ASP A 3 -7.96 8.08 4.76
N ARG A 4 -7.37 7.23 5.61
CA ARG A 4 -5.97 7.34 6.04
C ARG A 4 -5.01 7.07 4.87
N LEU A 5 -5.28 6.02 4.08
CA LEU A 5 -4.47 5.68 2.91
C LEU A 5 -4.56 6.76 1.81
N LEU A 6 -5.76 7.29 1.54
CA LEU A 6 -5.91 8.40 0.59
C LEU A 6 -5.18 9.65 1.06
N ARG A 7 -5.29 9.99 2.35
CA ARG A 7 -4.58 11.13 2.92
C ARG A 7 -3.07 10.97 2.78
N ALA A 8 -2.52 9.82 3.17
CA ALA A 8 -1.09 9.54 3.01
C ALA A 8 -0.63 9.65 1.55
N ALA A 9 -1.44 9.15 0.60
CA ALA A 9 -1.13 9.28 -0.81
C ALA A 9 -1.15 10.74 -1.29
N TYR A 10 -2.12 11.55 -0.87
CA TYR A 10 -2.16 12.95 -1.30
C TYR A 10 -1.08 13.82 -0.65
N ASP A 11 -0.74 13.53 0.61
CA ASP A 11 0.27 14.28 1.35
C ASP A 11 1.69 14.04 0.78
N SER A 12 1.98 12.82 0.29
CA SER A 12 3.31 12.48 -0.23
C SER A 12 3.59 12.91 -1.67
N ARG A 13 2.55 13.21 -2.47
CA ARG A 13 2.65 13.49 -3.92
C ARG A 13 3.41 12.42 -4.74
N CYS A 14 3.56 11.19 -4.23
CA CYS A 14 4.29 10.13 -4.94
C CYS A 14 3.45 9.46 -6.03
N ASP A 15 4.06 9.06 -7.14
CA ASP A 15 3.34 8.33 -8.21
C ASP A 15 2.99 6.89 -7.83
N CYS A 16 3.55 6.37 -6.74
CA CYS A 16 3.20 5.06 -6.19
C CYS A 16 2.97 5.09 -4.69
N LEU A 17 1.88 4.48 -4.24
CA LEU A 17 1.61 4.19 -2.83
C LEU A 17 2.07 2.76 -2.50
N VAL A 18 3.08 2.62 -1.65
CA VAL A 18 3.48 1.33 -1.07
C VAL A 18 2.78 1.17 0.28
N VAL A 19 2.03 0.07 0.45
CA VAL A 19 1.37 -0.25 1.71
C VAL A 19 2.13 -1.35 2.43
N ASP A 20 2.85 -0.99 3.49
CA ASP A 20 3.45 -1.94 4.42
C ASP A 20 2.35 -2.61 5.27
N MET A 21 2.34 -3.94 5.24
CA MET A 21 1.35 -4.80 5.90
C MET A 21 1.96 -5.64 7.03
N SER A 22 3.24 -5.44 7.37
CA SER A 22 4.01 -6.28 8.31
C SER A 22 3.41 -6.24 9.72
N GLY A 23 2.94 -5.08 10.16
CA GLY A 23 2.36 -4.83 11.48
C GLY A 23 0.87 -5.13 11.61
N LEU A 24 0.23 -5.77 10.63
CA LEU A 24 -1.20 -6.05 10.70
C LEU A 24 -1.51 -7.27 11.58
N GLU A 25 -2.12 -7.01 12.73
CA GLU A 25 -2.68 -8.05 13.61
C GLU A 25 -4.10 -8.49 13.20
N PHE A 26 -4.80 -7.64 12.43
CA PHE A 26 -6.15 -7.91 11.95
C PHE A 26 -6.32 -7.42 10.50
N PHE A 27 -6.91 -8.26 9.67
CA PHE A 27 -7.24 -7.94 8.28
C PHE A 27 -8.43 -8.77 7.81
N ASP A 28 -9.41 -8.14 7.19
CA ASP A 28 -10.69 -8.75 6.81
C ASP A 28 -11.23 -8.16 5.49
N ALA A 29 -12.46 -8.53 5.13
CA ALA A 29 -13.14 -8.03 3.93
C ALA A 29 -13.28 -6.49 3.91
N SER A 30 -13.40 -5.84 5.08
CA SER A 30 -13.49 -4.38 5.17
C SER A 30 -12.15 -3.72 4.84
N GLY A 31 -11.03 -4.31 5.29
CA GLY A 31 -9.67 -3.89 4.95
C GLY A 31 -9.40 -4.03 3.45
N VAL A 32 -9.79 -5.16 2.86
CA VAL A 32 -9.67 -5.41 1.41
C VAL A 32 -10.49 -4.41 0.61
N ARG A 33 -11.77 -4.20 0.99
CA ARG A 33 -12.63 -3.21 0.33
C ARG A 33 -12.03 -1.80 0.40
N ALA A 34 -11.42 -1.44 1.53
CA ALA A 34 -10.73 -0.17 1.66
C ALA A 34 -9.53 -0.06 0.72
N LEU A 35 -8.66 -1.07 0.65
CA LEU A 35 -7.51 -1.10 -0.26
C LEU A 35 -7.94 -0.98 -1.72
N VAL A 36 -8.91 -1.79 -2.16
CA VAL A 36 -9.42 -1.75 -3.55
C VAL A 36 -10.03 -0.39 -3.87
N SER A 37 -10.75 0.22 -2.93
CA SER A 37 -11.32 1.56 -3.13
C SER A 37 -10.25 2.62 -3.34
N VAL A 38 -9.16 2.57 -2.56
CA VAL A 38 -8.04 3.50 -2.70
C VAL A 38 -7.29 3.28 -4.01
N ALA A 39 -6.97 2.02 -4.33
CA ALA A 39 -6.27 1.66 -5.55
C ALA A 39 -7.01 2.17 -6.79
N ARG A 40 -8.34 1.99 -6.85
CA ARG A 40 -9.15 2.50 -7.97
C ARG A 40 -9.13 4.01 -8.11
N ILE A 41 -9.09 4.75 -6.99
CA ILE A 41 -8.98 6.21 -7.01
C ILE A 41 -7.60 6.64 -7.52
N LEU A 42 -6.53 5.97 -7.07
CA LEU A 42 -5.16 6.28 -7.47
C LEU A 42 -4.87 5.88 -8.92
N TRP A 43 -5.35 4.72 -9.39
CA TRP A 43 -5.21 4.30 -10.79
C TRP A 43 -5.92 5.24 -11.76
N ALA A 44 -7.07 5.81 -11.37
CA ALA A 44 -7.75 6.84 -12.16
C ALA A 44 -6.95 8.14 -12.27
N GLN A 45 -5.92 8.31 -11.44
CA GLN A 45 -4.97 9.42 -11.45
C GLN A 45 -3.61 8.99 -12.04
N GLU A 46 -3.53 7.82 -12.69
CA GLU A 46 -2.29 7.23 -13.22
C GLU A 46 -1.23 6.93 -12.15
N ARG A 47 -1.65 6.78 -10.89
CA ARG A 47 -0.79 6.44 -9.75
C ARG A 47 -0.91 4.97 -9.39
N HIS A 48 0.19 4.37 -8.99
CA HIS A 48 0.28 2.96 -8.64
C HIS A 48 -0.02 2.69 -7.16
N THR A 49 -0.42 1.46 -6.84
CA THR A 49 -0.58 0.99 -5.45
C THR A 49 -0.08 -0.44 -5.37
N VAL A 50 0.87 -0.69 -4.47
CA VAL A 50 1.47 -2.02 -4.25
C VAL A 50 1.42 -2.38 -2.77
N LEU A 51 1.41 -3.67 -2.47
CA LEU A 51 1.40 -4.19 -1.11
C LEU A 51 2.77 -4.78 -0.78
N ALA A 52 3.23 -4.60 0.44
CA ALA A 52 4.52 -5.11 0.91
C ALA A 52 4.38 -5.81 2.26
N GLU A 53 5.15 -6.87 2.45
CA GLU A 53 5.25 -7.61 3.73
C GLU A 53 3.90 -7.99 4.32
N PRO A 54 3.02 -8.71 3.59
CA PRO A 54 1.77 -9.17 4.18
C PRO A 54 2.05 -10.02 5.42
N SER A 55 1.55 -9.59 6.58
CA SER A 55 1.55 -10.42 7.78
C SER A 55 0.80 -11.74 7.52
N PRO A 56 1.02 -12.81 8.32
CA PRO A 56 0.38 -14.11 8.06
C PRO A 56 -1.15 -14.06 7.99
N ILE A 57 -1.81 -13.14 8.71
CA ILE A 57 -3.27 -12.96 8.62
C ILE A 57 -3.66 -12.23 7.32
N ALA A 58 -2.90 -11.22 6.93
CA ALA A 58 -3.12 -10.49 5.69
C ALA A 58 -2.93 -11.40 4.48
N GLU A 59 -1.84 -12.19 4.45
CA GLU A 59 -1.52 -13.11 3.37
C GLU A 59 -2.64 -14.14 3.13
N ARG A 60 -3.21 -14.71 4.20
CA ARG A 60 -4.35 -15.65 4.10
C ARG A 60 -5.55 -15.02 3.42
N VAL A 61 -5.93 -13.81 3.83
CA VAL A 61 -7.10 -13.11 3.27
C VAL A 61 -6.85 -12.68 1.83
N LEU A 62 -5.67 -12.13 1.54
CA LEU A 62 -5.29 -11.73 0.18
C LEU A 62 -5.29 -12.94 -0.76
N THR A 63 -4.76 -14.08 -0.31
CA THR A 63 -4.75 -15.33 -1.09
C THR A 63 -6.16 -15.89 -1.29
N ALA A 64 -6.97 -15.95 -0.22
CA ALA A 64 -8.33 -16.47 -0.29
C ALA A 64 -9.22 -15.68 -1.26
N LEU A 65 -8.93 -14.39 -1.44
CA LEU A 65 -9.66 -13.50 -2.34
C LEU A 65 -8.96 -13.30 -3.70
N ASP A 66 -7.86 -14.02 -3.96
CA ASP A 66 -7.05 -13.93 -5.18
C ASP A 66 -6.60 -12.48 -5.51
N MET A 67 -6.24 -11.73 -4.47
CA MET A 67 -5.84 -10.32 -4.58
C MET A 67 -4.51 -10.12 -5.29
N GLY A 68 -3.72 -11.18 -5.52
CA GLY A 68 -2.52 -11.13 -6.36
C GLY A 68 -2.82 -10.80 -7.83
N ARG A 69 -4.07 -10.94 -8.28
CA ARG A 69 -4.49 -10.45 -9.61
C ARG A 69 -4.78 -8.95 -9.66
N VAL A 70 -4.98 -8.33 -8.49
CA VAL A 70 -5.39 -6.94 -8.34
C VAL A 70 -4.20 -6.07 -7.93
N PHE A 71 -3.33 -6.61 -7.08
CA PHE A 71 -2.17 -5.93 -6.54
C PHE A 71 -0.90 -6.69 -6.86
N GLU A 72 0.17 -5.96 -7.16
CA GLU A 72 1.51 -6.47 -6.95
C GLU A 72 1.79 -6.55 -5.44
N ILE A 73 2.22 -7.73 -4.99
CA ILE A 73 2.47 -8.03 -3.58
C ILE A 73 3.92 -8.46 -3.45
N TYR A 74 4.69 -7.69 -2.69
CA TYR A 74 6.10 -7.94 -2.46
C TYR A 74 6.33 -8.60 -1.09
N PRO A 75 7.17 -9.63 -1.01
CA PRO A 75 7.50 -10.28 0.26
C PRO A 75 8.24 -9.39 1.26
N LEU A 76 8.97 -8.38 0.77
CA LEU A 76 9.79 -7.44 1.53
C LEU A 76 9.54 -6.01 1.05
N LEU A 77 9.55 -5.06 1.98
CA LEU A 77 9.30 -3.65 1.70
C LEU A 77 10.37 -3.07 0.77
N GLU A 78 11.63 -3.46 0.95
CA GLU A 78 12.74 -2.98 0.12
C GLU A 78 12.55 -3.36 -1.36
N MET A 79 11.93 -4.52 -1.65
CA MET A 79 11.65 -4.93 -3.02
C MET A 79 10.58 -4.03 -3.67
N ALA A 80 9.51 -3.74 -2.93
CA ALA A 80 8.47 -2.81 -3.39
C ALA A 80 9.06 -1.42 -3.64
N LEU A 81 9.89 -0.92 -2.72
CA LEU A 81 10.53 0.40 -2.85
C LEU A 81 11.51 0.43 -4.02
N THR A 82 12.30 -0.62 -4.24
CA THR A 82 13.26 -0.69 -5.36
C THR A 82 12.53 -0.73 -6.71
N HIS A 83 11.44 -1.50 -6.81
CA HIS A 83 10.67 -1.61 -8.04
C HIS A 83 9.95 -0.31 -8.38
N THR A 84 9.34 0.33 -7.38
CA THR A 84 8.65 1.62 -7.53
C THR A 84 9.61 2.79 -7.71
N SER A 85 10.85 2.67 -7.20
CA SER A 85 11.96 3.59 -7.48
C SER A 85 12.49 3.49 -8.91
N GLY A 86 11.98 2.61 -9.78
CA GLY A 86 12.23 2.73 -11.23
C GLY A 86 11.60 3.97 -11.87
N LEU A 87 10.67 4.63 -11.16
CA LEU A 87 9.90 5.82 -11.57
C LEU A 87 10.22 7.07 -10.72
N ARG A 88 11.42 7.19 -10.14
CA ARG A 88 11.72 8.21 -9.10
C ARG A 88 11.25 9.63 -9.46
N VAL A 89 10.38 10.16 -8.61
CA VAL A 89 10.49 11.54 -8.12
C VAL A 89 11.15 11.44 -6.74
N ASP A 90 12.36 11.96 -6.62
CA ASP A 90 13.18 11.90 -5.40
C ASP A 90 12.55 12.71 -4.27
N SER A 91 11.84 12.06 -3.35
CA SER A 91 11.40 12.70 -2.09
C SER A 91 11.57 11.74 -0.92
N GLU A 92 12.12 12.27 0.18
CA GLU A 92 12.49 11.50 1.38
C GLU A 92 11.30 10.77 2.03
N PRO A 93 11.54 9.66 2.75
CA PRO A 93 10.50 8.98 3.51
C PRO A 93 9.90 9.92 4.56
N ILE A 94 8.56 10.03 4.60
CA ILE A 94 7.87 10.71 5.70
C ILE A 94 8.03 9.84 6.95
N ALA A 95 9.09 10.10 7.72
CA ALA A 95 9.21 9.58 9.07
C ALA A 95 8.16 10.26 9.95
N ASN A 96 7.31 9.46 10.60
CA ASN A 96 6.40 9.94 11.64
C ASN A 96 7.22 10.61 12.75
N ASN A 97 7.14 11.94 12.86
CA ASN A 97 7.57 12.63 14.07
C ASN A 97 6.41 12.56 15.09
N PRO A 98 6.66 12.26 16.38
CA PRO A 98 5.64 12.40 17.41
C PRO A 98 5.29 13.89 17.53
N VAL A 99 4.01 14.22 17.42
CA VAL A 99 3.51 15.60 17.59
C VAL A 99 3.62 15.96 19.09
N PRO A 100 4.20 17.12 19.46
CA PRO A 100 4.20 17.62 20.84
C PRO A 100 2.83 18.10 21.30
#